data_AF-A0AAV6IA51-F1
#
_entry.id   AF-A0AAV6IA51-F1
#
_cell.length_a   1.000
_cell.length_b   1.000
_cell.length_c   1.000
_cell.angle_alpha   90.00
_cell.angle_beta   90.00
_cell.angle_gamma   90.00
#
_symmetry.space_group_name_H-M   'P 1'
#
loop_
_entity.id
_entity.type
_entity.pdbx_description
1 polymer ?
#
loop_
_entity_poly.entity_id
_entity_poly.type
_entity_poly.pdbx_seq_one_letter_code
_entity_poly.pdbx_strand_id
1 'polypeptide(L)'
;MEGNTSGKFKRICVFCGSNYGHREVFRIAAAELGNELVDRKIDLVYGGGSVGLMGFISQRVYDGGCHVLGVIPKALVPLEISGESVGEVRIVSDMHERKAEMAREADAFIALPGGYGTMEELLEMITWSQLGIHKKPVGLLNVDGYYNSLLALFDNGVEEGFIKPSARHIILSAPTAKELFVKMEFVNGRNQFLMKQIQNHVWLNTLLPMIMLPLMKAGNRWSNWLIQKKKKQMEQLDKYPKERNPQ
;
A
#
# COMPACT_ATOMS: atom_id res chain seq x y z
N MET A 1 -2.52 -13.61 -25.31
CA MET A 1 -2.33 -13.96 -23.89
C MET A 1 -2.30 -12.65 -23.11
N GLU A 2 -3.44 -12.11 -22.73
CA GLU A 2 -3.52 -10.91 -21.90
C GLU A 2 -3.69 -11.34 -20.45
N GLY A 3 -2.57 -11.39 -19.73
CA GLY A 3 -2.56 -11.61 -18.29
C GLY A 3 -3.19 -10.40 -17.60
N ASN A 4 -4.32 -10.63 -16.94
CA ASN A 4 -5.04 -9.67 -16.10
C ASN A 4 -4.15 -9.20 -14.93
N THR A 5 -3.34 -8.15 -15.11
CA THR A 5 -2.50 -7.57 -14.04
C THR A 5 -3.31 -6.58 -13.20
N SER A 6 -4.22 -7.07 -12.34
CA SER A 6 -4.90 -6.23 -11.34
C SER A 6 -4.12 -6.11 -10.01
N GLY A 7 -2.79 -6.12 -10.04
CA GLY A 7 -1.92 -5.89 -8.86
C GLY A 7 -1.26 -4.51 -8.82
N LYS A 8 -1.50 -3.67 -9.84
CA LYS A 8 -0.70 -2.47 -10.12
C LYS A 8 -1.14 -1.28 -9.27
N PHE A 9 -0.21 -0.70 -8.52
CA PHE A 9 -0.41 0.58 -7.82
C PHE A 9 -0.40 1.72 -8.84
N LYS A 10 -1.17 2.79 -8.60
CA LYS A 10 -1.06 4.04 -9.35
C LYS A 10 -0.14 5.02 -8.63
N ARG A 11 -0.25 5.08 -7.31
CA ARG A 11 0.49 6.03 -6.49
C ARG A 11 0.96 5.39 -5.20
N ILE A 12 2.23 5.56 -4.86
CA ILE A 12 2.81 5.05 -3.62
C ILE A 12 3.29 6.23 -2.78
N CYS A 13 2.92 6.22 -1.51
CA CYS A 13 3.46 7.15 -0.54
C CYS A 13 4.76 6.61 0.05
N VAL A 14 5.84 7.39 -0.03
CA VAL A 14 7.14 7.04 0.54
C VAL A 14 7.45 7.93 1.73
N PHE A 15 7.61 7.31 2.89
CA PHE A 15 8.15 7.93 4.10
C PHE A 15 9.66 7.75 4.11
N CYS A 16 10.43 8.82 4.29
CA CYS A 16 11.89 8.76 4.30
C CYS A 16 12.51 9.95 5.05
N GLY A 17 13.79 9.85 5.39
CA GLY A 17 14.49 10.91 6.12
C GLY A 17 14.71 12.19 5.30
N SER A 18 14.63 13.35 5.96
CA SER A 18 15.15 14.64 5.46
C SER A 18 16.69 14.69 5.39
N ASN A 19 17.36 13.64 5.87
CA ASN A 19 18.79 13.44 5.78
C ASN A 19 19.13 12.26 4.87
N TYR A 20 20.31 12.26 4.26
CA TYR A 20 20.81 11.14 3.44
C TYR A 20 21.25 9.91 4.25
N GLY A 21 21.52 10.11 5.55
CA GLY A 21 22.35 9.20 6.33
C GLY A 21 23.85 9.36 6.00
N HIS A 22 24.71 8.74 6.80
CA HIS A 22 26.17 8.86 6.63
C HIS A 22 26.75 7.90 5.59
N ARG A 23 26.00 6.86 5.20
CA ARG A 23 26.46 5.82 4.28
C ARG A 23 25.72 5.94 2.96
N GLU A 24 26.45 5.84 1.86
CA GLU A 24 25.91 5.98 0.51
C GLU A 24 24.85 4.93 0.16
N VAL A 25 24.88 3.76 0.81
CA VAL A 25 23.93 2.67 0.61
C VAL A 25 22.46 3.11 0.68
N PHE A 26 22.14 4.10 1.52
CA PHE A 26 20.77 4.61 1.66
C PHE A 26 20.34 5.45 0.46
N ARG A 27 21.26 6.25 -0.10
CA ARG A 27 21.01 7.00 -1.32
C ARG A 27 20.87 6.08 -2.53
N ILE A 28 21.71 5.04 -2.61
CA ILE A 28 21.60 4.02 -3.67
C ILE A 28 20.24 3.33 -3.60
N ALA A 29 19.81 2.89 -2.40
CA ALA A 29 18.52 2.24 -2.24
C ALA A 29 17.33 3.16 -2.55
N ALA A 30 17.42 4.46 -2.25
CA ALA A 30 16.42 5.44 -2.66
C ALA A 30 16.38 5.62 -4.19
N ALA A 31 17.55 5.56 -4.86
CA ALA A 31 17.63 5.59 -6.33
C ALA A 31 16.94 4.36 -6.95
N GLU A 32 17.25 3.18 -6.41
CA GLU A 32 16.66 1.92 -6.83
C GLU A 32 15.14 1.93 -6.62
N LEU A 33 14.67 2.41 -5.48
CA LEU A 33 13.23 2.55 -5.24
C LEU A 33 12.58 3.51 -6.25
N GLY A 34 13.19 4.65 -6.52
CA GLY A 34 12.74 5.59 -7.54
C GLY A 34 12.66 4.96 -8.94
N ASN A 35 13.66 4.16 -9.32
CA ASN A 35 13.65 3.43 -10.59
C ASN A 35 12.50 2.41 -10.66
N GLU A 36 12.29 1.64 -9.61
CA GLU A 36 11.22 0.65 -9.59
C GLU A 36 9.83 1.29 -9.69
N LEU A 37 9.65 2.50 -9.14
CA LEU A 37 8.44 3.32 -9.33
C LEU A 37 8.28 3.76 -10.80
N VAL A 38 9.33 4.33 -11.40
CA VAL A 38 9.34 4.84 -12.78
C VAL A 38 9.10 3.72 -13.80
N ASP A 39 9.76 2.58 -13.63
CA ASP A 39 9.64 1.42 -14.53
C ASP A 39 8.22 0.85 -14.49
N ARG A 40 7.56 0.92 -13.33
CA ARG A 40 6.17 0.49 -13.17
C ARG A 40 5.15 1.56 -13.55
N LYS A 41 5.58 2.80 -13.83
CA LYS A 41 4.71 3.96 -14.04
C LYS A 41 3.83 4.24 -12.82
N ILE A 42 4.45 4.31 -11.66
CA ILE A 42 3.82 4.60 -10.37
C ILE A 42 4.24 6.01 -9.94
N ASP A 43 3.25 6.83 -9.61
CA ASP A 43 3.45 8.19 -9.10
C ASP A 43 3.87 8.18 -7.62
N LEU A 44 4.59 9.22 -7.21
CA LEU A 44 5.09 9.38 -5.85
C LEU A 44 4.23 10.35 -5.05
N VAL A 45 3.89 9.95 -3.82
CA VAL A 45 3.47 10.86 -2.74
C VAL A 45 4.53 10.85 -1.66
N TYR A 46 4.84 12.02 -1.09
CA TYR A 46 5.81 12.10 0.00
C TYR A 46 5.61 13.40 0.83
N GLY A 47 6.51 13.63 1.79
CA GLY A 47 6.44 14.76 2.72
C GLY A 47 6.80 16.15 2.17
N GLY A 48 7.14 16.26 0.88
CA GLY A 48 7.40 17.54 0.23
C GLY A 48 8.78 18.17 0.49
N GLY A 49 9.68 17.49 1.22
CA GLY A 49 11.03 17.99 1.50
C GLY A 49 11.97 17.92 0.29
N SER A 50 12.78 18.95 0.10
CA SER A 50 13.74 19.07 -1.02
C SER A 50 15.13 18.49 -0.75
N VAL A 51 15.38 18.07 0.49
CA VAL A 51 16.70 17.63 0.97
C VAL A 51 16.71 16.16 1.40
N GLY A 52 17.90 15.59 1.57
CA GLY A 52 18.08 14.22 2.03
C GLY A 52 17.49 13.17 1.07
N LEU A 53 17.01 12.07 1.63
CA LEU A 53 16.39 11.02 0.82
C LEU A 53 15.08 11.47 0.17
N MET A 54 14.34 12.39 0.81
CA MET A 54 13.12 12.99 0.26
C MET A 54 13.37 13.71 -1.06
N GLY A 55 14.32 14.64 -1.09
CA GLY A 55 14.69 15.35 -2.32
C GLY A 55 15.25 14.42 -3.40
N PHE A 56 16.00 13.41 -2.97
CA PHE A 56 16.63 12.48 -3.89
C PHE A 56 15.62 11.57 -4.61
N ILE A 57 14.70 10.95 -3.87
CA ILE A 57 13.69 10.08 -4.49
C ILE A 57 12.68 10.90 -5.30
N SER A 58 12.29 12.09 -4.84
CA SER A 58 11.34 12.94 -5.56
C SER A 58 11.91 13.37 -6.90
N GLN A 59 13.16 13.84 -6.94
CA GLN A 59 13.83 14.19 -8.19
C GLN A 59 13.94 12.98 -9.12
N ARG A 60 14.33 11.81 -8.59
CA ARG A 60 14.50 10.60 -9.39
C ARG A 60 13.20 10.16 -10.08
N VAL A 61 12.07 10.23 -9.36
CA VAL A 61 10.76 9.87 -9.91
C VAL A 61 10.28 10.89 -10.93
N TYR A 62 10.48 12.17 -10.65
CA TYR A 62 10.12 13.27 -11.54
C TYR A 62 10.89 13.22 -12.86
N ASP A 63 12.22 13.03 -12.81
CA ASP A 63 13.08 12.89 -13.99
C ASP A 63 12.71 11.67 -14.85
N GLY A 64 12.16 10.63 -14.21
CA GLY A 64 11.62 9.44 -14.89
C GLY A 64 10.26 9.66 -15.57
N GLY A 65 9.69 10.86 -15.47
CA GLY A 65 8.42 11.26 -16.10
C GLY A 65 7.16 10.83 -15.35
N CYS A 66 7.29 10.43 -14.08
CA CYS A 66 6.14 10.14 -13.21
C CYS A 66 5.71 11.38 -12.43
N HIS A 67 4.45 11.43 -11.99
CA HIS A 67 3.97 12.54 -11.17
C HIS A 67 4.52 12.43 -9.75
N VAL A 68 4.82 13.57 -9.15
CA VAL A 68 5.31 13.70 -7.77
C VAL A 68 4.42 14.69 -7.03
N LEU A 69 3.87 14.26 -5.90
CA LEU A 69 3.07 15.07 -4.98
C LEU A 69 3.74 15.15 -3.61
N GLY A 70 4.25 16.33 -3.27
CA GLY A 70 4.71 16.66 -1.92
C GLY A 70 3.59 17.25 -1.08
N VAL A 71 3.29 16.67 0.07
CA VAL A 71 2.34 17.25 1.03
C VAL A 71 3.10 17.79 2.23
N ILE A 72 2.99 19.09 2.48
CA ILE A 72 3.79 19.77 3.49
C ILE A 72 2.94 20.76 4.33
N PRO A 73 3.05 20.76 5.66
CA PRO A 73 2.42 21.78 6.49
C PRO A 73 3.03 23.15 6.22
N LYS A 74 2.21 24.19 6.22
CA LYS A 74 2.66 25.58 6.01
C LYS A 74 3.82 25.98 6.91
N ALA A 75 3.83 25.50 8.16
CA ALA A 75 4.88 25.79 9.14
C ALA A 75 6.24 25.17 8.80
N LEU A 76 6.28 24.09 8.00
CA LEU A 76 7.52 23.38 7.64
C LEU A 76 8.10 23.81 6.29
N VAL A 77 7.35 24.55 5.47
CA VAL A 77 7.82 25.01 4.15
C VAL A 77 9.20 25.70 4.22
N PRO A 78 9.45 26.67 5.13
CA PRO A 78 10.75 27.33 5.19
C PRO A 78 11.91 26.45 5.68
N LEU A 79 11.59 25.30 6.31
CA LEU A 79 12.57 24.40 6.91
C LEU A 79 12.95 23.24 5.98
N GLU A 80 12.00 22.74 5.22
CA GLU A 80 12.15 21.51 4.43
C GLU A 80 12.29 21.78 2.92
N ILE A 81 11.88 22.96 2.45
CA ILE A 81 12.01 23.36 1.04
C ILE A 81 13.09 24.42 0.90
N SER A 82 14.26 24.00 0.38
CA SER A 82 15.34 24.87 -0.07
C SER A 82 15.30 24.94 -1.60
N GLY A 83 15.00 26.11 -2.15
CA GLY A 83 14.91 26.32 -3.59
C GLY A 83 13.56 25.91 -4.18
N GLU A 84 13.59 25.33 -5.39
CA GLU A 84 12.39 24.91 -6.10
C GLU A 84 11.94 23.52 -5.65
N SER A 85 10.62 23.34 -5.53
CA SER A 85 10.03 22.04 -5.23
C SER A 85 9.97 21.14 -6.45
N VAL A 86 10.13 19.84 -6.24
CA VAL A 86 9.95 18.82 -7.28
C VAL A 86 8.47 18.44 -7.40
N GLY A 87 7.88 18.62 -8.58
CA GLY A 87 6.50 18.25 -8.86
C GLY A 87 5.46 19.18 -8.25
N GLU A 88 4.29 18.64 -7.93
CA GLU A 88 3.20 19.36 -7.24
C GLU A 88 3.48 19.42 -5.74
N VAL A 89 3.30 20.59 -5.12
CA VAL A 89 3.32 20.75 -3.67
C VAL A 89 1.96 21.18 -3.16
N ARG A 90 1.41 20.38 -2.25
CA ARG A 90 0.18 20.67 -1.52
C ARG A 90 0.52 21.15 -0.12
N ILE A 91 0.22 22.42 0.14
CA ILE A 91 0.40 23.02 1.46
C ILE A 91 -0.85 22.77 2.30
N VAL A 92 -0.67 22.23 3.51
CA VAL A 92 -1.73 21.93 4.47
C VAL A 92 -1.56 22.72 5.76
N SER A 93 -2.58 22.72 6.62
CA SER A 93 -2.61 23.49 7.85
C SER A 93 -1.71 22.91 8.94
N ASP A 94 -1.71 21.59 9.12
CA ASP A 94 -1.00 20.92 10.21
C ASP A 94 -0.49 19.50 9.86
N MET A 95 0.16 18.84 10.82
CA MET A 95 0.71 17.49 10.66
C MET A 95 -0.36 16.40 10.51
N HIS A 96 -1.54 16.56 11.11
CA HIS A 96 -2.62 15.58 10.99
C HIS A 96 -3.22 15.63 9.58
N GLU A 97 -3.47 16.83 9.08
CA GLU A 97 -3.92 17.03 7.70
C GLU A 97 -2.90 16.48 6.71
N ARG A 98 -1.60 16.74 6.93
CA ARG A 98 -0.51 16.19 6.11
C ARG A 98 -0.62 14.68 5.97
N LYS A 99 -0.67 13.96 7.09
CA LYS A 99 -0.72 12.49 7.10
C LYS A 99 -2.02 11.96 6.50
N ALA A 100 -3.15 12.62 6.79
CA ALA A 100 -4.44 12.25 6.21
C ALA A 100 -4.46 12.42 4.68
N GLU A 101 -3.93 13.52 4.15
CA GLU A 101 -3.78 13.75 2.71
C GLU A 101 -2.86 12.71 2.07
N MET A 102 -1.66 12.50 2.62
CA MET A 102 -0.72 11.50 2.11
C MET A 102 -1.33 10.09 2.10
N ALA A 103 -2.03 9.73 3.18
CA ALA A 103 -2.72 8.45 3.28
C ALA A 103 -3.89 8.33 2.30
N ARG A 104 -4.60 9.42 1.98
CA ARG A 104 -5.71 9.39 1.03
C ARG A 104 -5.23 9.15 -0.40
N GLU A 105 -4.15 9.83 -0.78
CA GLU A 105 -3.59 9.83 -2.14
C GLU A 105 -2.85 8.53 -2.49
N ALA A 106 -2.43 7.73 -1.50
CA ALA A 106 -1.63 6.53 -1.73
C ALA A 106 -2.48 5.27 -1.96
N ASP A 107 -2.03 4.37 -2.83
CA ASP A 107 -2.54 2.99 -2.91
C ASP A 107 -1.78 2.02 -1.99
N ALA A 108 -0.53 2.38 -1.65
CA ALA A 108 0.34 1.66 -0.75
C ALA A 108 1.40 2.60 -0.14
N PHE A 109 2.05 2.12 0.92
CA PHE A 109 3.05 2.88 1.67
C PHE A 109 4.40 2.15 1.63
N ILE A 110 5.49 2.90 1.59
CA ILE A 110 6.85 2.37 1.76
C ILE A 110 7.62 3.27 2.72
N ALA A 111 8.21 2.68 3.76
CA ALA A 111 9.22 3.37 4.56
C ALA A 111 10.63 3.03 4.04
N LEU A 112 11.33 4.04 3.55
CA LEU A 112 12.79 4.06 3.41
C LEU A 112 13.44 4.39 4.75
N PRO A 113 14.75 4.11 4.95
CA PRO A 113 15.49 4.53 6.12
C PRO A 113 15.26 6.02 6.48
N GLY A 114 15.00 6.27 7.75
CA GLY A 114 14.68 7.60 8.27
C GLY A 114 14.58 7.63 9.78
N GLY A 115 14.49 8.84 10.33
CA GLY A 115 14.45 9.08 11.77
C GLY A 115 13.03 8.98 12.36
N TYR A 116 12.78 9.72 13.44
CA TYR A 116 11.51 9.68 14.17
C TYR A 116 10.29 9.99 13.31
N GLY A 117 10.35 11.00 12.43
CA GLY A 117 9.23 11.34 11.55
C GLY A 117 8.81 10.17 10.65
N THR A 118 9.78 9.48 10.05
CA THR A 118 9.52 8.30 9.23
C THR A 118 8.93 7.14 10.04
N MET A 119 9.41 6.94 11.28
CA MET A 119 8.88 5.91 12.17
C MET A 119 7.44 6.23 12.64
N GLU A 120 7.15 7.50 12.88
CA GLU A 120 5.81 7.98 13.25
C GLU A 120 4.80 7.73 12.13
N GLU A 121 5.12 8.14 10.89
CA GLU A 121 4.31 7.90 9.70
C GLU A 121 4.11 6.38 9.44
N LEU A 122 5.16 5.58 9.58
CA LEU A 122 5.12 4.13 9.40
C LEU A 122 4.20 3.45 10.43
N LEU A 123 4.38 3.73 11.72
CA LEU A 123 3.59 3.12 12.80
C LEU A 123 2.12 3.52 12.71
N GLU A 124 1.81 4.73 12.27
CA GLU A 124 0.44 5.17 12.05
C GLU A 124 -0.24 4.33 10.95
N MET A 125 0.41 4.12 9.80
CA MET A 125 -0.15 3.30 8.72
C MET A 125 -0.27 1.82 9.09
N ILE A 126 0.65 1.28 9.89
CA ILE A 126 0.51 -0.08 10.45
C ILE A 126 -0.72 -0.16 11.34
N THR A 127 -0.89 0.82 12.24
CA THR A 127 -2.01 0.87 13.18
C THR A 127 -3.34 1.02 12.44
N TRP A 128 -3.41 1.87 11.43
CA TRP A 128 -4.61 2.05 10.62
C TRP A 128 -4.99 0.78 9.85
N SER A 129 -4.00 0.05 9.33
CA SER A 129 -4.23 -1.27 8.72
C SER A 129 -4.72 -2.28 9.76
N GLN A 130 -4.15 -2.29 10.97
CA GLN A 130 -4.56 -3.19 12.06
C GLN A 130 -6.00 -2.94 12.49
N LEU A 131 -6.42 -1.67 12.55
CA LEU A 131 -7.78 -1.26 12.89
C LEU A 131 -8.77 -1.40 11.72
N GLY A 132 -8.30 -1.79 10.53
CA GLY A 132 -9.14 -1.94 9.34
C GLY A 132 -9.57 -0.63 8.69
N ILE A 133 -8.94 0.50 9.04
CA ILE A 133 -9.20 1.82 8.45
C ILE A 133 -8.83 1.83 6.96
N HIS A 134 -7.79 1.08 6.58
CA HIS A 134 -7.46 0.81 5.18
C HIS A 134 -6.98 -0.63 4.97
N LYS A 135 -6.84 -1.02 3.69
CA LYS A 135 -6.31 -2.34 3.26
C LYS A 135 -5.09 -2.22 2.34
N LYS A 136 -4.50 -1.01 2.30
CA LYS A 136 -3.33 -0.63 1.52
C LYS A 136 -2.07 -1.34 2.08
N PRO A 137 -1.22 -1.97 1.24
CA PRO A 137 0.02 -2.59 1.69
C PRO A 137 0.98 -1.60 2.36
N VAL A 138 1.70 -2.06 3.39
CA VAL A 138 2.71 -1.28 4.12
C VAL A 138 4.08 -1.96 3.96
N GLY A 139 4.93 -1.35 3.14
CA GLY A 139 6.28 -1.81 2.83
C GLY A 139 7.35 -1.18 3.72
N LEU A 140 8.42 -1.91 3.97
CA LEU A 140 9.59 -1.47 4.74
C LEU A 140 10.87 -1.87 4.00
N LEU A 141 11.54 -0.91 3.37
CA LEU A 141 12.80 -1.17 2.67
C LEU A 141 13.94 -1.24 3.71
N ASN A 142 14.31 -2.47 4.07
CA ASN A 142 15.27 -2.75 5.14
C ASN A 142 16.71 -2.75 4.62
N VAL A 143 17.15 -1.59 4.15
CA VAL A 143 18.48 -1.38 3.56
C VAL A 143 19.56 -1.70 4.59
N ASP A 144 20.38 -2.71 4.29
CA ASP A 144 21.49 -3.14 5.13
C ASP A 144 21.10 -3.36 6.61
N GLY A 145 19.89 -3.88 6.83
CA GLY A 145 19.38 -4.18 8.17
C GLY A 145 19.01 -2.97 9.02
N TYR A 146 18.83 -1.78 8.43
CA TYR A 146 18.49 -0.55 9.16
C TYR A 146 17.32 -0.69 10.15
N TYR A 147 16.31 -1.48 9.78
CA TYR A 147 15.11 -1.71 10.59
C TYR A 147 15.13 -3.03 11.38
N ASN A 148 16.25 -3.76 11.45
CA ASN A 148 16.32 -5.04 12.17
C ASN A 148 15.88 -4.90 13.63
N SER A 149 16.35 -3.86 14.33
CA SER A 149 15.95 -3.61 15.72
C SER A 149 14.46 -3.27 15.87
N LEU A 150 13.88 -2.58 14.88
CA LEU A 150 12.44 -2.27 14.88
C LEU A 150 11.60 -3.53 14.63
N LEU A 151 12.03 -4.39 13.70
CA LEU A 151 11.37 -5.66 13.43
C LEU A 151 11.46 -6.60 14.64
N ALA A 152 12.62 -6.67 15.30
CA ALA A 152 12.80 -7.41 16.54
C ALA A 152 11.90 -6.90 17.67
N LEU A 153 11.71 -5.57 17.78
CA LEU A 153 10.75 -4.99 18.72
C LEU A 153 9.31 -5.46 18.44
N PHE A 154 8.92 -5.56 17.17
CA PHE A 154 7.60 -6.09 16.82
C PHE A 154 7.47 -7.58 17.10
N ASP A 155 8.54 -8.36 16.87
CA ASP A 155 8.56 -9.79 17.20
C ASP A 155 8.40 -10.00 18.71
N ASN A 156 9.15 -9.24 19.53
CA ASN A 156 8.96 -9.25 20.99
C ASN A 156 7.53 -8.83 21.38
N GLY A 157 6.95 -7.84 20.70
CA GLY A 157 5.54 -7.47 20.91
C GLY A 157 4.56 -8.61 20.62
N VAL A 158 4.89 -9.51 19.69
CA VAL A 158 4.10 -10.73 19.44
C VAL A 158 4.31 -11.77 20.53
N GLU A 159 5.56 -12.02 20.90
CA GLU A 159 5.92 -12.97 21.96
C GLU A 159 5.28 -12.61 23.30
N GLU A 160 5.29 -11.33 23.65
CA GLU A 160 4.68 -10.78 24.88
C GLU A 160 3.17 -10.54 24.77
N GLY A 161 2.55 -10.85 23.62
CA GLY A 161 1.09 -10.81 23.43
C GLY A 161 0.48 -9.43 23.20
N PHE A 162 1.29 -8.37 23.02
CA PHE A 162 0.81 -7.02 22.68
C PHE A 162 0.43 -6.87 21.19
N ILE A 163 1.03 -7.66 20.31
CA ILE A 163 0.77 -7.67 18.87
C ILE A 163 0.24 -9.06 18.48
N LYS A 164 -0.91 -9.10 17.81
CA LYS A 164 -1.43 -10.37 17.27
C LYS A 164 -0.52 -10.88 16.14
N PRO A 165 -0.30 -12.19 15.98
CA PRO A 165 0.47 -12.72 14.85
C PRO A 165 -0.04 -12.23 13.47
N SER A 166 -1.36 -12.11 13.32
CA SER A 166 -1.97 -11.56 12.10
C SER A 166 -1.63 -10.09 11.86
N ALA A 167 -1.51 -9.27 12.91
CA ALA A 167 -1.10 -7.87 12.80
C ALA A 167 0.39 -7.74 12.46
N ARG A 168 1.25 -8.66 12.93
CA ARG A 168 2.68 -8.69 12.59
C ARG A 168 2.94 -8.87 11.09
N HIS A 169 2.03 -9.55 10.38
CA HIS A 169 2.09 -9.74 8.93
C HIS A 169 1.62 -8.53 8.10
N ILE A 170 1.20 -7.43 8.73
CA ILE A 170 0.88 -6.18 8.02
C ILE A 170 2.12 -5.61 7.32
N ILE A 171 3.28 -5.72 7.98
CA ILE A 171 4.54 -5.15 7.49
C ILE A 171 5.17 -6.12 6.49
N LEU A 172 5.41 -5.62 5.28
CA LEU A 172 6.14 -6.32 4.23
C LEU A 172 7.55 -5.74 4.16
N SER A 173 8.53 -6.48 4.67
CA SER A 173 9.93 -6.05 4.64
C SER A 173 10.74 -6.78 3.58
N ALA A 174 11.67 -6.07 2.93
CA ALA A 174 12.67 -6.65 2.05
C ALA A 174 13.94 -5.76 2.01
N PRO A 175 15.12 -6.34 1.75
CA PRO A 175 16.38 -5.59 1.66
C PRO A 175 16.52 -4.78 0.35
N THR A 176 15.79 -5.14 -0.70
CA THR A 176 15.86 -4.47 -2.01
C THR A 176 14.48 -4.00 -2.47
N ALA A 177 14.45 -2.92 -3.24
CA ALA A 177 13.19 -2.35 -3.73
C ALA A 177 12.43 -3.35 -4.62
N LYS A 178 13.14 -4.07 -5.48
CA LYS A 178 12.58 -5.10 -6.35
C LYS A 178 11.85 -6.21 -5.58
N GLU A 179 12.49 -6.76 -4.56
CA GLU A 179 11.86 -7.79 -3.72
C GLU A 179 10.67 -7.23 -2.93
N LEU A 180 10.77 -5.98 -2.46
CA LEU A 180 9.68 -5.30 -1.77
C LEU A 180 8.43 -5.18 -2.65
N PHE A 181 8.60 -4.76 -3.92
CA PHE A 181 7.49 -4.67 -4.88
C PHE A 181 6.83 -6.02 -5.11
N VAL A 182 7.60 -7.09 -5.29
CA VAL A 182 7.05 -8.45 -5.47
C VAL A 182 6.16 -8.84 -4.28
N LYS A 183 6.60 -8.59 -3.04
CA LYS A 183 5.81 -8.86 -1.83
C LYS A 183 4.54 -8.01 -1.78
N MET A 184 4.65 -6.71 -2.07
CA MET A 184 3.52 -5.78 -2.02
C MET A 184 2.46 -6.08 -3.09
N GLU A 185 2.87 -6.36 -4.33
CA GLU A 185 1.98 -6.69 -5.44
C GLU A 185 1.25 -8.01 -5.19
N PHE A 186 1.93 -9.01 -4.62
CA PHE A 186 1.31 -10.28 -4.23
C PHE A 186 0.18 -10.07 -3.21
N VAL A 187 0.44 -9.30 -2.14
CA VAL A 187 -0.56 -8.99 -1.11
C VAL A 187 -1.71 -8.16 -1.67
N ASN A 188 -1.42 -7.16 -2.52
CA ASN A 188 -2.43 -6.34 -3.17
C ASN A 188 -3.35 -7.19 -4.06
N GLY A 189 -2.77 -8.07 -4.89
CA GLY A 189 -3.52 -9.00 -5.72
C GLY A 189 -4.44 -9.92 -4.91
N ARG A 190 -3.95 -10.47 -3.79
CA ARG A 190 -4.74 -11.29 -2.87
C ARG A 190 -5.91 -10.49 -2.26
N ASN A 191 -5.65 -9.26 -1.82
CA ASN A 191 -6.66 -8.39 -1.21
C ASN A 191 -7.76 -8.03 -2.23
N GLN A 192 -7.39 -7.67 -3.45
CA GLN A 192 -8.36 -7.35 -4.52
C GLN A 192 -9.20 -8.56 -4.92
N PHE A 193 -8.57 -9.73 -5.02
CA PHE A 193 -9.30 -10.97 -5.30
C PHE A 193 -10.34 -11.27 -4.21
N LEU A 194 -9.94 -11.19 -2.94
CA LEU A 194 -10.85 -11.41 -1.81
C LEU A 194 -12.02 -10.40 -1.82
N MET A 195 -11.75 -9.12 -2.09
CA MET A 195 -12.82 -8.12 -2.18
C MET A 195 -13.79 -8.41 -3.34
N LYS A 196 -13.30 -8.83 -4.51
CA LYS A 196 -14.15 -9.23 -5.64
C LYS A 196 -15.03 -10.43 -5.27
N GLN A 197 -14.50 -11.41 -4.53
CA GLN A 197 -15.28 -12.55 -4.05
C GLN A 197 -16.39 -12.13 -3.07
N ILE A 198 -16.07 -11.27 -2.09
CA ILE A 198 -17.05 -10.74 -1.14
C ILE A 198 -18.14 -9.94 -1.87
N GLN A 199 -17.77 -9.03 -2.77
CA GLN A 199 -18.73 -8.25 -3.57
C GLN A 199 -19.62 -9.15 -4.42
N ASN A 200 -19.05 -10.16 -5.08
CA ASN A 200 -19.82 -11.13 -5.86
C ASN A 200 -20.79 -11.93 -4.97
N HIS A 201 -20.35 -12.34 -3.79
CA HIS A 201 -21.19 -13.08 -2.84
C HIS A 201 -22.35 -12.21 -2.32
N VAL A 202 -22.08 -10.97 -1.88
CA VAL A 202 -23.10 -10.01 -1.44
C VAL A 202 -24.07 -9.67 -2.59
N TRP A 203 -23.55 -9.47 -3.80
CA TRP A 203 -24.39 -9.18 -4.96
C TRP A 203 -25.31 -10.36 -5.28
N LEU A 204 -24.79 -11.59 -5.35
CA LEU A 204 -25.59 -12.77 -5.72
C LEU A 204 -26.54 -13.26 -4.63
N ASN A 205 -26.18 -13.12 -3.36
CA ASN A 205 -26.91 -13.71 -2.25
C ASN A 205 -27.70 -12.69 -1.42
N THR A 206 -27.45 -11.40 -1.57
CA THR A 206 -28.17 -10.35 -0.83
C THR A 206 -28.89 -9.38 -1.77
N LEU A 207 -28.15 -8.67 -2.63
CA LEU A 207 -28.71 -7.60 -3.46
C LEU A 207 -29.55 -8.12 -4.63
N LEU A 208 -29.07 -9.13 -5.36
CA LEU A 208 -29.77 -9.71 -6.51
C LEU A 208 -31.12 -10.33 -6.12
N PRO A 209 -31.23 -11.10 -5.02
CA PRO A 209 -32.54 -11.53 -4.52
C PRO A 209 -33.45 -10.35 -4.15
N MET A 210 -32.96 -9.31 -3.48
CA MET A 210 -33.78 -8.13 -3.14
C MET A 210 -34.33 -7.41 -4.38
N ILE A 211 -33.55 -7.33 -5.46
CA ILE A 211 -33.97 -6.71 -6.73
C ILE A 211 -34.89 -7.64 -7.53
N MET A 212 -34.58 -8.94 -7.57
CA MET A 212 -35.31 -9.91 -8.36
C MET A 212 -36.61 -10.37 -7.70
N LEU A 213 -36.73 -10.41 -6.37
CA LEU A 213 -37.94 -10.90 -5.69
C LEU A 213 -39.19 -10.06 -6.01
N PRO A 214 -39.13 -8.71 -6.07
CA PRO A 214 -40.23 -7.89 -6.56
C PRO A 214 -40.53 -8.14 -8.06
N LEU A 215 -39.51 -8.30 -8.89
CA LEU A 215 -39.66 -8.55 -10.34
C LEU A 215 -40.21 -9.96 -10.64
N MET A 216 -39.88 -10.95 -9.82
CA MET A 216 -40.39 -12.33 -9.92
C MET A 216 -41.84 -12.41 -9.46
N LYS A 217 -42.24 -11.60 -8.47
CA LYS A 217 -43.65 -11.42 -8.09
C LYS A 217 -44.48 -10.72 -9.17
N ALA A 218 -43.84 -9.99 -10.09
CA ALA A 218 -44.46 -9.40 -11.28
C ALA A 218 -44.60 -10.40 -12.46
N GLY A 219 -44.19 -11.66 -12.28
CA GLY A 219 -44.43 -12.75 -13.23
C GLY A 219 -43.64 -12.65 -14.53
N ASN A 220 -42.47 -13.30 -14.60
CA ASN A 220 -41.99 -14.02 -15.80
C ASN A 220 -40.64 -14.74 -15.63
N ARG A 221 -40.50 -15.88 -16.33
CA ARG A 221 -39.34 -16.57 -16.96
C ARG A 221 -37.85 -16.47 -16.49
N TRP A 222 -37.50 -15.82 -15.37
CA TRP A 222 -36.09 -15.54 -14.99
C TRP A 222 -35.42 -16.53 -14.03
N SER A 223 -36.15 -17.50 -13.48
CA SER A 223 -35.66 -18.44 -12.46
C SER A 223 -34.52 -19.36 -12.94
N ASN A 224 -34.58 -19.83 -14.19
CA ASN A 224 -33.59 -20.79 -14.72
C ASN A 224 -32.20 -20.17 -14.96
N TRP A 225 -32.13 -18.88 -15.28
CA TRP A 225 -30.85 -18.18 -15.50
C TRP A 225 -30.07 -18.01 -14.19
N LEU A 226 -30.77 -17.66 -13.10
CA LEU A 226 -30.18 -17.51 -11.75
C LEU A 226 -29.59 -18.83 -11.23
N ILE A 227 -30.30 -19.94 -11.45
CA ILE A 227 -29.86 -21.29 -11.03
C ILE A 227 -28.59 -21.68 -11.78
N GLN A 228 -28.51 -21.45 -13.09
CA GLN A 228 -27.31 -21.75 -13.87
C GLN A 228 -26.10 -20.89 -13.45
N LYS A 229 -26.33 -19.61 -13.10
CA LYS A 229 -25.26 -18.72 -12.64
C LYS A 229 -24.71 -19.15 -11.27
N LYS A 230 -25.57 -19.57 -10.33
CA LYS A 230 -25.13 -20.14 -9.04
C LYS A 230 -24.33 -21.44 -9.21
N LYS A 231 -24.75 -22.32 -10.13
CA LYS A 231 -24.07 -23.61 -10.38
C LYS A 231 -22.63 -23.41 -10.91
N LYS A 232 -22.44 -22.50 -11.88
CA LYS A 232 -21.10 -22.15 -12.38
C LYS A 232 -20.18 -21.54 -11.34
N GLN A 233 -20.74 -20.85 -10.34
CA GLN A 233 -19.93 -20.23 -9.29
C GLN A 233 -19.45 -21.24 -8.24
N MET A 234 -20.28 -22.23 -7.91
CA MET A 234 -19.88 -23.34 -7.02
C MET A 234 -18.75 -24.17 -7.64
N GLU A 235 -18.80 -24.41 -8.95
CA GLU A 235 -17.73 -25.11 -9.70
C GLU A 235 -16.40 -24.33 -9.76
N GLN A 236 -16.42 -23.01 -9.58
CA GLN A 236 -15.20 -22.19 -9.51
C GLN A 236 -14.56 -22.20 -8.11
N LEU A 237 -15.35 -22.42 -7.06
CA LEU A 237 -14.86 -22.50 -5.68
C LEU A 237 -14.17 -23.84 -5.40
N ASP A 238 -14.56 -24.93 -6.07
CA ASP A 238 -13.96 -26.27 -5.91
C ASP A 238 -12.61 -26.47 -6.65
N LYS A 239 -12.18 -25.51 -7.47
CA LYS A 239 -10.97 -25.65 -8.32
C LYS A 239 -9.65 -25.17 -7.69
N TYR A 240 -9.61 -24.81 -6.41
CA TYR A 240 -8.37 -24.44 -5.73
C TYR A 240 -7.88 -25.53 -4.75
N PRO A 241 -6.56 -25.73 -4.62
CA PRO A 241 -6.00 -26.77 -3.78
C PRO A 241 -6.28 -26.44 -2.31
N LYS A 242 -6.94 -27.37 -1.61
CA LYS A 242 -7.04 -27.37 -0.16
C LYS A 242 -5.60 -27.41 0.41
N GLU A 243 -5.29 -26.49 1.32
CA GLU A 243 -4.01 -26.47 2.05
C GLU A 243 -3.70 -27.86 2.59
N ARG A 244 -2.54 -28.43 2.21
CA ARG A 244 -1.98 -29.56 2.95
C ARG A 244 -1.34 -28.97 4.21
N ASN A 245 -1.91 -29.28 5.36
CA ASN A 245 -1.25 -29.08 6.65
C ASN A 245 0.12 -29.79 6.62
N PRO A 246 1.23 -29.11 6.96
CA PRO A 246 2.46 -29.81 7.28
C PRO A 246 2.28 -30.54 8.62
N GLN A 247 2.60 -31.84 8.61
CA GLN A 247 2.90 -32.60 9.82
C GLN A 247 4.31 -32.29 10.30
#